data_AF-A0A367JMT4-F1
#
_entry.id   AF-A0A367JMT4-F1
#
_cell.length_a   1.000
_cell.length_b   1.000
_cell.length_c   1.000
_cell.angle_alpha   90.00
_cell.angle_beta   90.00
_cell.angle_gamma   90.00
#
_symmetry.space_group_name_H-M   'P 1'
#
loop_
_entity.id
_entity.type
_entity.pdbx_description
1 polymer ?
#
loop_
_entity_poly.entity_id
_entity_poly.type
_entity_poly.pdbx_seq_one_letter_code
_entity_poly.pdbx_strand_id
1 'polypeptide(L)'
;MKRTVVSASKTPGHTKHFQTIHIADNVRLCDSPGLVFPAMIPRALQILSGMYPIAQVQEPYSAIGYLAQHIPLEDVLSLTPFDLDSYDKKTYQWSTWSICEAFAEDRGFHTAKTAQPDIYRAANAMLRLTAEGRILLSFKPPGFFTSTKYEKLRVIEADLQNESDQESDSEEQQQKIVITRGGFSALASDSE
;
A
#
# COMPACT_ATOMS: atom_id res chain seq x y z
N MET A 1 -32.48 1.92 3.06
CA MET A 1 -31.48 1.77 4.14
C MET A 1 -30.72 0.47 3.87
N LYS A 2 -29.41 0.51 3.61
CA LYS A 2 -28.61 -0.71 3.40
C LYS A 2 -28.37 -1.37 4.78
N ARG A 3 -28.75 -2.63 4.94
CA ARG A 3 -28.58 -3.39 6.19
C ARG A 3 -27.30 -4.21 6.11
N THR A 4 -26.45 -4.11 7.13
CA THR A 4 -25.32 -5.03 7.31
C THR A 4 -25.86 -6.40 7.70
N VAL A 5 -25.72 -7.37 6.81
CA VAL A 5 -26.21 -8.76 6.99
C VAL A 5 -25.09 -9.74 7.32
N VAL A 6 -23.84 -9.34 7.06
CA VAL A 6 -22.64 -10.10 7.40
C VAL A 6 -21.65 -9.19 8.11
N SER A 7 -21.00 -9.71 9.15
CA SER A 7 -19.88 -9.04 9.79
C SER A 7 -18.63 -9.15 8.92
N ALA A 8 -17.79 -8.12 8.91
CA ALA A 8 -16.49 -8.12 8.23
C ALA A 8 -15.37 -7.83 9.22
N SER A 9 -14.16 -8.35 8.94
CA SER A 9 -12.94 -8.08 9.70
C SER A 9 -11.77 -7.88 8.75
N LYS A 10 -10.76 -7.12 9.21
CA LYS A 10 -9.47 -6.98 8.54
C LYS A 10 -8.63 -8.26 8.60
N THR A 11 -8.90 -9.15 9.56
CA THR A 11 -8.14 -10.39 9.73
C THR A 11 -8.68 -11.50 8.84
N PRO A 12 -7.81 -12.30 8.21
CA PRO A 12 -8.26 -13.45 7.43
C PRO A 12 -9.00 -14.47 8.30
N GLY A 13 -9.95 -15.20 7.70
CA GLY A 13 -10.70 -16.26 8.39
C GLY A 13 -11.88 -15.80 9.25
N HIS A 14 -12.45 -14.62 8.96
CA HIS A 14 -13.60 -14.09 9.68
C HIS A 14 -14.88 -14.89 9.47
N THR A 15 -15.24 -15.15 8.20
CA THR A 15 -16.38 -16.01 7.84
C THR A 15 -15.97 -17.48 8.00
N LYS A 16 -16.58 -18.18 8.96
CA LYS A 16 -16.27 -19.60 9.28
C LYS A 16 -17.34 -20.60 8.87
N HIS A 17 -18.55 -20.11 8.62
CA HIS A 17 -19.70 -20.94 8.25
C HIS A 17 -20.27 -20.47 6.93
N PHE A 18 -20.87 -21.41 6.20
CA PHE A 18 -21.67 -21.11 5.01
C PHE A 18 -22.89 -20.26 5.41
N GLN A 19 -23.19 -19.23 4.65
CA GLN A 19 -24.26 -18.28 4.91
C GLN A 19 -25.12 -18.12 3.67
N THR A 20 -26.42 -17.99 3.87
CA THR A 20 -27.39 -17.70 2.80
C THR A 20 -28.08 -16.39 3.11
N ILE A 21 -27.97 -15.44 2.18
CA ILE A 21 -28.50 -14.08 2.29
C ILE A 21 -29.62 -13.95 1.24
N HIS A 22 -30.84 -13.72 1.71
CA HIS A 22 -31.99 -13.51 0.84
C HIS A 22 -32.03 -12.05 0.40
N ILE A 23 -31.82 -11.80 -0.90
CA ILE A 23 -31.82 -10.45 -1.48
C ILE A 23 -33.22 -10.10 -1.99
N ALA A 24 -33.89 -11.06 -2.59
CA ALA A 24 -35.27 -10.98 -3.08
C ALA A 24 -35.95 -12.35 -2.98
N ASP A 25 -37.26 -12.43 -3.24
CA ASP A 25 -38.05 -13.67 -3.15
C ASP A 25 -37.48 -14.81 -4.01
N ASN A 26 -36.87 -14.45 -5.15
CA ASN A 26 -36.27 -15.36 -6.12
C ASN A 26 -34.73 -15.29 -6.21
N VAL A 27 -34.06 -14.49 -5.36
CA VAL A 27 -32.59 -14.32 -5.40
C VAL A 27 -31.97 -14.54 -4.03
N ARG A 28 -31.01 -15.48 -3.98
CA ARG A 28 -30.22 -15.81 -2.79
C ARG A 28 -28.74 -15.67 -3.12
N LEU A 29 -28.00 -15.01 -2.24
CA LEU A 29 -26.54 -14.99 -2.24
C LEU A 29 -26.05 -16.03 -1.25
N CYS A 30 -25.10 -16.86 -1.68
CA CYS A 30 -24.45 -17.84 -0.82
C CYS A 30 -23.01 -17.40 -0.61
N ASP A 31 -22.63 -17.15 0.64
CA ASP A 31 -21.27 -16.81 1.05
C ASP A 31 -20.66 -17.99 1.79
N SER A 32 -19.44 -18.38 1.44
CA SER A 32 -18.75 -19.52 2.04
C SER A 32 -17.51 -19.06 2.80
N PRO A 33 -16.98 -19.89 3.72
CA PRO A 33 -15.70 -19.58 4.35
C PRO A 33 -14.59 -19.43 3.31
N GLY A 34 -13.70 -18.46 3.53
CA GLY A 34 -12.52 -18.28 2.68
C GLY A 34 -11.61 -19.51 2.74
N LEU A 35 -11.11 -19.94 1.58
CA LEU A 35 -10.17 -21.05 1.43
C LEU A 35 -8.87 -20.55 0.81
N VAL A 36 -7.75 -21.06 1.30
CA VAL A 36 -6.42 -20.85 0.71
C VAL A 36 -5.98 -22.16 0.08
N PHE A 37 -5.77 -22.17 -1.24
CA PHE A 37 -5.20 -23.32 -1.94
C PHE A 37 -3.67 -23.36 -1.76
N PRO A 38 -3.05 -24.55 -1.72
CA PRO A 38 -1.60 -24.67 -1.77
C PRO A 38 -1.06 -24.04 -3.06
N ALA A 39 -0.16 -23.07 -2.93
CA ALA A 39 0.46 -22.37 -4.06
C ALA A 39 1.96 -22.26 -3.86
N MET A 40 2.72 -22.42 -4.95
CA MET A 40 4.19 -22.31 -4.97
C MET A 40 4.63 -20.84 -5.13
N ILE A 41 4.17 -19.98 -4.22
CA ILE A 41 4.52 -18.55 -4.21
C ILE A 41 5.43 -18.21 -3.01
N PRO A 42 6.32 -17.20 -3.13
CA PRO A 42 7.19 -16.81 -2.02
C PRO A 42 6.39 -16.44 -0.77
N ARG A 43 6.90 -16.83 0.42
CA ARG A 43 6.24 -16.52 1.70
C ARG A 43 6.01 -15.02 1.90
N ALA A 44 6.96 -14.19 1.47
CA ALA A 44 6.84 -12.73 1.51
C ALA A 44 5.58 -12.24 0.79
N LEU A 45 5.34 -12.72 -0.44
CA LEU A 45 4.16 -12.37 -1.22
C LEU A 45 2.86 -12.86 -0.58
N GLN A 46 2.88 -14.05 0.02
CA GLN A 46 1.72 -14.57 0.77
C GLN A 46 1.35 -13.71 1.99
N ILE A 47 2.36 -13.15 2.67
CA ILE A 47 2.14 -12.23 3.80
C ILE A 47 1.57 -10.91 3.29
N LEU A 48 2.17 -10.34 2.25
CA LEU A 48 1.74 -9.07 1.66
C LEU A 48 0.32 -9.14 1.07
N SER A 49 -0.11 -10.32 0.59
CA SER A 49 -1.48 -10.56 0.10
C SER A 49 -2.51 -10.83 1.19
N GLY A 50 -2.14 -10.77 2.48
CA GLY A 50 -3.07 -10.93 3.59
C GLY A 50 -3.49 -12.39 3.88
N MET A 51 -2.77 -13.38 3.33
CA MET A 51 -3.07 -14.80 3.59
C MET A 51 -2.72 -15.20 5.03
N TYR A 52 -1.78 -14.49 5.66
CA TYR A 52 -1.36 -14.71 7.04
C TYR A 52 -1.88 -13.60 7.96
N PRO A 53 -2.28 -13.92 9.21
CA PRO A 53 -2.49 -12.90 10.22
C PRO A 53 -1.17 -12.17 10.51
N ILE A 54 -1.09 -10.88 10.18
CA ILE A 54 0.15 -10.07 10.36
C ILE A 54 0.66 -10.15 11.81
N ALA A 55 -0.23 -10.20 12.80
CA ALA A 55 0.12 -10.32 14.21
C ALA A 55 0.89 -11.61 14.56
N GLN A 56 0.87 -12.64 13.71
CA GLN A 56 1.57 -13.91 13.90
C GLN A 56 2.86 -13.99 13.09
N VAL A 57 3.19 -12.96 12.29
CA VAL A 57 4.41 -12.91 11.50
C VAL A 57 5.59 -12.60 12.43
N GLN A 58 6.38 -13.63 12.75
CA GLN A 58 7.56 -13.49 13.61
C GLN A 58 8.68 -12.68 12.95
N GLU A 59 8.81 -12.78 11.63
CA GLU A 59 9.86 -12.15 10.84
C GLU A 59 9.20 -11.39 9.69
N PRO A 60 8.98 -10.06 9.85
CA PRO A 60 8.33 -9.23 8.85
C PRO A 60 9.32 -8.63 7.83
N TYR A 61 10.63 -8.65 8.12
CA TYR A 61 11.63 -7.94 7.34
C TYR A 61 11.79 -8.51 5.94
N SER A 62 11.75 -9.84 5.75
CA SER A 62 11.78 -10.44 4.41
C SER A 62 10.62 -9.96 3.53
N ALA A 63 9.43 -9.73 4.11
CA ALA A 63 8.28 -9.21 3.39
C ALA A 63 8.45 -7.72 3.04
N ILE A 64 9.02 -6.92 3.94
CA ILE A 64 9.37 -5.52 3.65
C ILE A 64 10.49 -5.44 2.61
N GLY A 65 11.48 -6.32 2.66
CA GLY A 65 12.56 -6.38 1.67
C GLY A 65 12.04 -6.75 0.30
N TYR A 66 11.12 -7.72 0.22
CA TYR A 66 10.42 -8.03 -1.03
C TYR A 66 9.64 -6.80 -1.54
N LEU A 67 8.97 -6.06 -0.66
CA LEU A 67 8.25 -4.84 -1.01
C LEU A 67 9.22 -3.77 -1.56
N ALA A 68 10.29 -3.46 -0.86
CA ALA A 68 11.31 -2.47 -1.25
C ALA A 68 12.04 -2.82 -2.55
N GLN A 69 12.08 -4.10 -2.94
CA GLN A 69 12.62 -4.50 -4.25
C GLN A 69 11.69 -4.20 -5.43
N HIS A 70 10.39 -4.01 -5.17
CA HIS A 70 9.37 -3.82 -6.21
C HIS A 70 8.82 -2.39 -6.26
N ILE A 71 8.93 -1.63 -5.17
CA ILE A 71 8.51 -0.23 -5.10
C ILE A 71 9.59 0.60 -4.37
N PRO A 72 9.77 1.89 -4.74
CA PRO A 72 10.63 2.81 -4.01
C PRO A 72 9.95 3.17 -2.68
N LEU A 73 10.10 2.28 -1.70
CA LEU A 73 9.35 2.30 -0.46
C LEU A 73 9.71 3.53 0.39
N GLU A 74 10.97 3.93 0.35
CA GLU A 74 11.52 5.15 0.93
C GLU A 74 10.79 6.41 0.44
N ASP A 75 10.54 6.51 -0.86
CA ASP A 75 9.90 7.69 -1.47
C ASP A 75 8.40 7.68 -1.16
N VAL A 76 7.76 6.50 -1.29
CA VAL A 76 6.33 6.31 -0.97
C VAL A 76 6.03 6.67 0.48
N LEU A 77 6.96 6.40 1.38
CA LEU A 77 6.84 6.73 2.81
C LEU A 77 7.47 8.08 3.16
N SER A 78 8.06 8.79 2.20
CA SER A 78 8.75 10.08 2.39
C SER A 78 9.81 10.02 3.49
N LEU A 79 10.58 8.93 3.52
CA LEU A 79 11.57 8.67 4.56
C LEU A 79 12.85 9.47 4.33
N THR A 80 13.46 9.85 5.43
CA THR A 80 14.82 10.40 5.44
C THR A 80 15.76 9.38 6.06
N PRO A 81 16.96 9.15 5.48
CA PRO A 81 17.92 8.23 6.07
C PRO A 81 18.19 8.60 7.53
N PHE A 82 18.19 7.58 8.38
CA PHE A 82 18.62 7.72 9.77
C PHE A 82 20.14 7.96 9.77
N ASP A 83 20.59 9.02 10.45
CA ASP A 83 21.98 9.51 10.47
C ASP A 83 22.54 10.03 9.13
N LEU A 84 22.05 11.20 8.71
CA LEU A 84 22.51 11.92 7.52
C LEU A 84 23.93 12.51 7.64
N ASP A 85 24.46 12.66 8.84
CA ASP A 85 25.78 13.28 9.05
C ASP A 85 26.92 12.38 8.55
N SER A 86 26.66 11.08 8.43
CA SER A 86 27.62 10.07 8.00
C SER A 86 27.64 9.80 6.49
N TYR A 87 26.60 10.20 5.73
CA TYR A 87 26.43 9.83 4.33
C TYR A 87 25.85 10.96 3.45
N ASP A 88 26.41 11.14 2.25
CA ASP A 88 25.79 12.01 1.24
C ASP A 88 24.46 11.39 0.77
N LYS A 89 23.36 12.14 0.90
CA LYS A 89 22.00 11.76 0.48
C LYS A 89 21.96 11.17 -0.92
N LYS A 90 22.82 11.62 -1.84
CA LYS A 90 22.86 11.14 -3.22
C LYS A 90 23.49 9.75 -3.39
N THR A 91 24.29 9.31 -2.42
CA THR A 91 25.03 8.03 -2.49
C THR A 91 24.52 6.98 -1.51
N TYR A 92 23.61 7.37 -0.63
CA TYR A 92 23.05 6.49 0.38
C TYR A 92 22.28 5.33 -0.27
N GLN A 93 22.62 4.10 0.12
CA GLN A 93 21.93 2.90 -0.35
C GLN A 93 20.96 2.42 0.72
N TRP A 94 19.67 2.41 0.40
CA TRP A 94 18.64 1.90 1.28
C TRP A 94 18.74 0.40 1.45
N SER A 95 18.69 -0.03 2.71
CA SER A 95 18.51 -1.42 3.09
C SER A 95 17.14 -1.58 3.72
N THR A 96 16.61 -2.80 3.71
CA THR A 96 15.36 -3.10 4.43
C THR A 96 15.42 -2.67 5.90
N TRP A 97 16.60 -2.83 6.52
CA TRP A 97 16.82 -2.42 7.90
C TRP A 97 16.72 -0.90 8.06
N SER A 98 17.44 -0.13 7.24
CA SER A 98 17.45 1.32 7.33
C SER A 98 16.12 1.97 6.94
N ILE A 99 15.36 1.37 6.02
CA ILE A 99 13.97 1.78 5.76
C ILE A 99 13.11 1.61 7.02
N CYS A 100 13.19 0.44 7.67
CA CYS A 100 12.41 0.18 8.89
C CYS A 100 12.84 1.09 10.04
N GLU A 101 14.14 1.38 10.15
CA GLU A 101 14.70 2.29 11.16
C GLU A 101 14.26 3.73 10.93
N ALA A 102 14.39 4.26 9.72
CA ALA A 102 13.89 5.58 9.35
C ALA A 102 12.37 5.72 9.58
N PHE A 103 11.60 4.69 9.24
CA PHE A 103 10.16 4.68 9.50
C PHE A 103 9.83 4.60 10.99
N ALA A 104 10.62 3.88 11.79
CA ALA A 104 10.47 3.85 13.23
C ALA A 104 10.69 5.25 13.82
N GLU A 105 11.73 5.95 13.38
CA GLU A 105 12.06 7.30 13.82
C GLU A 105 10.97 8.32 13.45
N ASP A 106 10.54 8.34 12.18
CA ASP A 106 9.45 9.19 11.67
C ASP A 106 8.16 9.04 12.50
N ARG A 107 7.84 7.81 12.93
CA ARG A 107 6.66 7.50 13.73
C ARG A 107 6.88 7.56 15.24
N GLY A 108 8.09 7.87 15.70
CA GLY A 108 8.47 7.88 17.11
C GLY A 108 8.38 6.52 17.80
N PHE A 109 8.53 5.42 17.05
CA PHE A 109 8.55 4.07 17.59
C PHE A 109 9.90 3.79 18.24
N HIS A 110 9.92 3.83 19.56
CA HIS A 110 11.12 3.58 20.35
C HIS A 110 10.91 2.44 21.35
N THR A 111 11.97 1.68 21.57
CA THR A 111 12.04 0.64 22.58
C THR A 111 12.11 1.25 23.99
N ALA A 112 11.32 0.72 24.92
CA ALA A 112 11.18 1.31 26.26
C ALA A 112 12.46 1.35 27.11
N LYS A 113 13.40 0.43 26.87
CA LYS A 113 14.61 0.28 27.69
C LYS A 113 15.79 1.13 27.21
N THR A 114 16.00 1.18 25.90
CA THR A 114 17.22 1.75 25.31
C THR A 114 16.94 2.98 24.46
N ALA A 115 15.65 3.38 24.34
CA ALA A 115 15.21 4.48 23.47
C ALA A 115 15.75 4.35 22.03
N GLN A 116 15.98 3.11 21.57
CA GLN A 116 16.40 2.82 20.21
C GLN A 116 15.17 2.64 19.32
N PRO A 117 15.25 2.97 18.02
CA PRO A 117 14.16 2.75 17.07
C PRO A 117 13.63 1.31 17.13
N ASP A 118 12.32 1.14 17.22
CA ASP A 118 11.65 -0.16 17.27
C ASP A 118 11.31 -0.64 15.85
N ILE A 119 12.30 -1.29 15.25
CA ILE A 119 12.31 -1.76 13.87
C ILE A 119 11.24 -2.84 13.63
N TYR A 120 11.01 -3.73 14.61
CA TYR A 120 9.99 -4.78 14.48
C TYR A 120 8.58 -4.18 14.42
N ARG A 121 8.31 -3.19 15.29
CA ARG A 121 7.04 -2.47 15.31
C ARG A 121 6.83 -1.67 14.02
N ALA A 122 7.87 -1.01 13.53
CA ALA A 122 7.87 -0.32 12.25
C ALA A 122 7.54 -1.25 11.08
N ALA A 123 8.26 -2.37 10.96
CA ALA A 123 8.03 -3.36 9.91
C ALA A 123 6.59 -3.92 9.96
N ASN A 124 6.09 -4.26 11.14
CA ASN A 124 4.70 -4.70 11.32
C ASN A 124 3.67 -3.63 10.92
N ALA A 125 3.93 -2.36 11.25
CA ALA A 125 3.06 -1.26 10.86
C ALA A 125 3.04 -1.10 9.33
N MET A 126 4.20 -1.16 8.66
CA MET A 126 4.29 -1.12 7.20
C MET A 126 3.52 -2.27 6.54
N LEU A 127 3.63 -3.51 7.03
CA LEU A 127 2.84 -4.62 6.51
C LEU A 127 1.32 -4.36 6.61
N ARG A 128 0.86 -3.71 7.69
CA ARG A 128 -0.55 -3.33 7.84
C ARG A 128 -0.95 -2.25 6.84
N LEU A 129 -0.10 -1.27 6.60
CA LEU A 129 -0.34 -0.24 5.58
C LEU A 129 -0.46 -0.86 4.19
N THR A 130 0.37 -1.86 3.86
CA THR A 130 0.28 -2.61 2.60
C THR A 130 -1.02 -3.42 2.52
N ALA A 131 -1.38 -4.17 3.57
CA ALA A 131 -2.62 -4.96 3.58
C ALA A 131 -3.89 -4.08 3.53
N GLU A 132 -3.83 -2.83 4.01
CA GLU A 132 -4.89 -1.84 3.87
C GLU A 132 -4.93 -1.16 2.50
N GLY A 133 -3.95 -1.42 1.62
CA GLY A 133 -3.82 -0.78 0.31
C GLY A 133 -3.31 0.67 0.35
N ARG A 134 -2.80 1.14 1.49
CA ARG A 134 -2.17 2.47 1.60
C ARG A 134 -0.79 2.49 0.96
N ILE A 135 -0.09 1.36 1.00
CA ILE A 135 1.11 1.12 0.21
C ILE A 135 0.72 0.15 -0.90
N LEU A 136 0.79 0.60 -2.14
CA LEU A 136 0.33 -0.18 -3.28
C LEU A 136 1.47 -1.05 -3.83
N LEU A 137 1.28 -2.36 -3.81
CA LEU A 137 2.09 -3.31 -4.57
C LEU A 137 1.25 -3.83 -5.74
N SER A 138 1.71 -3.60 -6.98
CA SER A 138 1.02 -4.05 -8.18
C SER A 138 1.95 -4.83 -9.10
N PHE A 139 1.42 -5.86 -9.74
CA PHE A 139 2.12 -6.64 -10.75
C PHE A 139 1.46 -6.39 -12.09
N LYS A 140 2.26 -6.04 -13.09
CA LYS A 140 1.77 -5.90 -14.46
C LYS A 140 1.62 -7.29 -15.09
N PRO A 141 0.64 -7.50 -15.97
CA PRO A 141 0.46 -8.79 -16.63
C PRO A 141 1.68 -9.14 -17.49
N PRO A 142 1.93 -10.44 -17.75
CA PRO A 142 2.97 -10.86 -18.68
C PRO A 142 2.82 -10.14 -20.03
N GLY A 143 3.91 -9.57 -20.53
CA GLY A 143 3.92 -8.86 -21.80
C GLY A 143 3.56 -7.37 -21.73
N PHE A 144 3.20 -6.84 -20.55
CA PHE A 144 2.81 -5.43 -20.39
C PHE A 144 3.90 -4.45 -20.85
N PHE A 145 5.14 -4.63 -20.42
CA PHE A 145 6.24 -3.71 -20.75
C PHE A 145 6.84 -3.95 -22.15
N THR A 146 6.60 -5.12 -22.74
CA THR A 146 7.02 -5.48 -24.10
C THR A 146 6.04 -4.97 -25.16
N SER A 147 4.88 -4.45 -24.76
CA SER A 147 3.87 -4.04 -25.71
C SER A 147 4.28 -2.83 -26.55
N THR A 148 3.84 -2.85 -27.80
CA THR A 148 4.12 -1.84 -28.82
C THR A 148 3.66 -0.45 -28.38
N LYS A 149 4.31 0.57 -28.96
CA LYS A 149 4.05 2.03 -28.78
C LYS A 149 2.58 2.41 -28.57
N TYR A 150 1.65 1.71 -29.22
CA TYR A 150 0.20 1.95 -29.15
C TYR A 150 -0.46 1.59 -27.81
N GLU A 151 0.05 0.64 -27.04
CA GLU A 151 -0.52 0.35 -25.70
C GLU A 151 -0.01 1.32 -24.64
N LYS A 152 1.23 1.81 -24.78
CA LYS A 152 1.77 2.88 -23.91
C LYS A 152 1.02 4.20 -24.11
N LEU A 153 0.65 4.53 -25.35
CA LEU A 153 -0.16 5.71 -25.66
C LEU A 153 -1.55 5.64 -25.02
N ARG A 154 -2.22 4.48 -25.05
CA ARG A 154 -3.55 4.33 -24.43
C ARG A 154 -3.54 4.48 -22.90
N VAL A 155 -2.47 4.05 -22.24
CA VAL A 155 -2.32 4.24 -20.78
C VAL A 155 -2.10 5.72 -20.47
N ILE A 156 -1.21 6.39 -21.22
CA ILE A 156 -0.97 7.83 -21.05
C ILE A 156 -2.24 8.65 -21.35
N GLU A 157 -2.97 8.31 -22.41
CA GLU A 157 -4.25 8.95 -22.74
C GLU A 157 -5.30 8.75 -21.64
N ALA A 158 -5.38 7.55 -21.05
CA ALA A 158 -6.29 7.27 -19.95
C ALA A 158 -5.88 7.96 -18.64
N ASP A 159 -4.58 8.06 -18.36
CA ASP A 159 -4.06 8.77 -17.19
C ASP A 159 -4.31 10.28 -17.32
N LEU A 160 -4.07 10.87 -18.50
CA LEU A 160 -4.41 12.26 -18.82
C LEU A 160 -5.91 12.53 -18.75
N GLN A 161 -6.75 11.58 -19.20
CA GLN A 161 -8.20 11.70 -19.07
C GLN A 161 -8.64 11.67 -17.61
N ASN A 162 -8.06 10.79 -16.79
CA ASN A 162 -8.34 10.75 -15.36
C ASN A 162 -7.89 12.03 -14.64
N GLU A 163 -6.77 12.63 -15.03
CA GLU A 163 -6.33 13.94 -14.52
C GLU A 163 -7.31 15.05 -14.94
N SER A 164 -7.77 15.06 -16.20
CA SER A 164 -8.75 16.04 -16.67
C SER A 164 -10.13 15.89 -16.03
N ASP A 165 -10.55 14.66 -15.76
CA ASP A 165 -11.82 14.37 -15.11
C ASP A 165 -11.75 14.80 -13.62
N GLN A 166 -10.61 14.57 -12.96
CA GLN A 166 -10.36 15.06 -11.60
C GLN A 166 -10.26 16.59 -11.51
N GLU A 167 -9.68 17.27 -12.50
CA GLU A 167 -9.69 18.73 -12.60
C GLU A 167 -11.12 19.25 -12.80
N SER A 168 -11.93 18.62 -13.64
CA SER A 168 -13.34 19.01 -13.85
C SER A 168 -14.22 18.82 -12.60
N ASP A 169 -14.03 17.73 -11.86
CA ASP A 169 -14.72 17.46 -10.58
C ASP A 169 -14.29 18.44 -9.46
N SER A 170 -13.04 18.91 -9.51
CA SER A 170 -12.53 19.89 -8.53
C SER A 170 -12.88 21.33 -8.90
N GLU A 171 -13.07 21.66 -10.18
CA GLU A 171 -13.66 22.94 -10.62
C GLU A 171 -15.16 23.03 -10.24
N GLU A 172 -15.93 21.94 -10.37
CA GLU A 172 -17.32 21.89 -9.90
C GLU A 172 -17.42 22.05 -8.36
N GLN A 173 -16.46 21.53 -7.60
CA GLN A 173 -16.42 21.70 -6.14
C GLN A 173 -15.90 23.09 -5.72
N GLN A 174 -15.06 23.76 -6.52
CA GLN A 174 -14.55 25.11 -6.24
C GLN A 174 -15.62 26.22 -6.36
N GLN A 175 -16.76 25.97 -7.00
CA GLN A 175 -17.89 26.92 -6.96
C GLN A 175 -18.58 27.00 -5.57
N LYS A 176 -18.20 26.16 -4.58
CA LYS A 176 -18.86 26.16 -3.27
C LYS A 176 -18.01 26.47 -2.04
N ILE A 177 -16.70 26.73 -2.14
CA ILE A 177 -15.89 27.14 -0.98
C ILE A 177 -14.88 28.23 -1.35
N VAL A 178 -15.09 29.42 -0.81
CA VAL A 178 -14.27 30.62 -0.96
C VAL A 178 -13.25 30.70 0.19
N ILE A 179 -11.95 30.87 -0.16
CA ILE A 179 -10.78 31.32 0.65
C ILE A 179 -10.14 30.21 1.55
N THR A 180 -8.84 29.86 1.54
CA THR A 180 -7.56 30.57 1.24
C THR A 180 -6.46 29.58 0.80
N ARG A 181 -5.51 30.07 -0.01
CA ARG A 181 -4.44 29.35 -0.71
C ARG A 181 -3.21 28.99 0.15
N GLY A 182 -2.54 27.90 -0.25
CA GLY A 182 -1.08 27.68 -0.15
C GLY A 182 -0.73 26.24 0.23
N GLY A 183 0.05 25.44 -0.50
CA GLY A 183 0.73 25.57 -1.79
C GLY A 183 1.49 24.26 -2.06
N PHE A 184 1.43 23.73 -3.28
CA PHE A 184 2.21 22.56 -3.72
C PHE A 184 2.83 22.86 -5.08
N SER A 185 3.75 23.83 -5.09
CA SER A 185 4.65 24.12 -6.21
C SER A 185 6.00 23.52 -5.84
N ALA A 186 6.29 22.30 -6.31
CA ALA A 186 7.61 21.69 -6.12
C ALA A 186 7.96 20.48 -7.00
N LEU A 187 7.34 20.26 -8.18
CA LEU A 187 7.69 19.10 -9.02
C LEU A 187 7.96 19.41 -10.50
N ALA A 188 8.09 20.69 -10.85
CA ALA A 188 8.59 21.11 -12.16
C ALA A 188 10.08 21.51 -12.05
N SER A 189 10.93 20.55 -11.73
CA SER A 189 12.38 20.67 -11.94
C SER A 189 12.99 19.29 -11.80
N ASP A 190 13.14 18.58 -12.92
CA ASP A 190 14.45 18.13 -13.40
C ASP A 190 14.24 17.05 -14.46
N SER A 191 14.20 17.53 -15.70
CA SER A 191 14.41 16.76 -16.91
C SER A 191 15.73 17.21 -17.51
N GLU A 192 16.75 16.37 -17.41
CA GLU A 192 17.85 16.17 -18.37
C GLU A 192 18.58 14.85 -18.07
#